data_AF-A0A2V5SSA4-F1
#
_entry.id   AF-A0A2V5SSA4-F1
#
_cell.length_a   1.000
_cell.length_b   1.000
_cell.length_c   1.000
_cell.angle_alpha   90.00
_cell.angle_beta   90.00
_cell.angle_gamma   90.00
#
_symmetry.space_group_name_H-M   'P 1'
#
loop_
_entity.id
_entity.type
_entity.pdbx_description
1 polymer ?
#
loop_
_entity_poly.entity_id
_entity_poly.type
_entity_poly.pdbx_seq_one_letter_code
_entity_poly.pdbx_strand_id
1 'polypeptide(L)'
;MQQSDEYVLRALQDVGLVTRRQIESAQARLNGAAGVVDVLIRDGIVSDADVSRTLAAQAHMDWIDISSMVIPPQIIKQIRAEQARRFKVIPV
;
A
#
# COMPACT_ATOMS: atom_id res chain seq x y z
N MET A 1 6.52 9.29 9.42
CA MET A 1 6.80 8.11 8.57
C MET A 1 6.68 6.81 9.37
N GLN A 2 7.22 6.69 10.59
CA GLN A 2 7.16 5.46 11.41
C GLN A 2 5.75 4.95 11.78
N GLN A 3 4.78 5.84 12.02
CA GLN A 3 3.44 5.43 12.47
C GLN A 3 2.61 4.72 11.38
N SER A 4 2.86 5.05 10.11
CA SER A 4 2.17 4.41 8.97
C SER A 4 2.68 2.98 8.75
N ASP A 5 3.99 2.78 8.88
CA ASP A 5 4.62 1.47 8.75
C ASP A 5 4.16 0.49 9.82
N GLU A 6 4.07 0.91 11.08
CA GLU A 6 3.63 0.04 12.18
C GLU A 6 2.18 -0.44 11.97
N TYR A 7 1.31 0.46 11.51
CA TYR A 7 -0.07 0.12 11.16
C TYR A 7 -0.13 -0.91 10.04
N VAL A 8 0.63 -0.71 8.96
CA VAL A 8 0.71 -1.65 7.83
C VAL A 8 1.24 -3.01 8.28
N LEU A 9 2.30 -3.05 9.10
CA LEU A 9 2.88 -4.31 9.58
C LEU A 9 1.87 -5.11 10.42
N ARG A 10 1.13 -4.43 11.30
CA ARG A 10 0.06 -5.07 12.06
C ARG A 10 -1.02 -5.59 11.12
N ALA A 11 -1.43 -4.79 10.14
CA ALA A 11 -2.43 -5.18 9.15
C ALA A 11 -2.05 -6.46 8.41
N LEU A 12 -0.83 -6.52 7.89
CA LEU A 12 -0.29 -7.67 7.17
C LEU A 12 -0.17 -8.91 8.08
N GLN A 13 0.15 -8.71 9.36
CA GLN A 13 0.23 -9.79 10.33
C GLN A 13 -1.17 -10.35 10.67
N ASP A 14 -2.17 -9.47 10.81
CA ASP A 14 -3.55 -9.85 11.14
C ASP A 14 -4.18 -10.71 10.03
N VAL A 15 -3.86 -10.43 8.76
CA VAL A 15 -4.29 -11.25 7.62
C VAL A 15 -3.39 -12.46 7.35
N GLY A 16 -2.29 -12.62 8.11
CA GLY A 16 -1.38 -13.75 8.02
C GLY A 16 -0.40 -13.72 6.84
N LEU A 17 -0.24 -12.59 6.16
CA LEU A 17 0.71 -12.44 5.04
C LEU A 17 2.17 -12.35 5.52
N VAL A 18 2.38 -11.87 6.74
CA VAL A 18 3.71 -11.78 7.36
C VAL A 18 3.69 -12.39 8.74
N THR A 19 4.80 -13.04 9.09
CA THR A 19 5.04 -13.57 10.44
C THR A 19 5.90 -12.60 11.24
N ARG A 20 5.77 -12.67 12.57
CA ARG A 20 6.62 -11.89 13.48
C ARG A 20 8.12 -12.08 13.22
N ARG A 21 8.55 -13.31 12.89
CA ARG A 21 9.95 -13.60 12.55
C ARG A 21 10.41 -12.87 11.28
N GLN A 22 9.55 -12.79 10.26
CA GLN A 22 9.86 -12.06 9.03
C GLN A 22 9.96 -10.55 9.29
N ILE A 23 9.07 -10.00 10.13
CA ILE A 23 9.13 -8.59 10.56
C ILE A 23 10.45 -8.30 11.29
N GLU A 24 10.80 -9.11 12.30
CA GLU A 24 12.04 -8.95 13.07
C GLU A 24 13.29 -9.06 12.16
N SER A 25 13.26 -10.00 11.21
CA SER A 25 14.33 -10.17 10.23
C SER A 25 14.47 -8.99 9.27
N ALA A 26 13.35 -8.44 8.81
CA ALA A 26 13.32 -7.24 7.96
C ALA A 26 13.79 -6.00 8.73
N GLN A 27 13.41 -5.87 10.00
CA GLN A 27 13.83 -4.77 10.87
C GLN A 27 15.35 -4.81 11.17
N ALA A 28 15.92 -5.99 11.36
CA ALA A 28 17.38 -6.15 11.47
C ALA A 28 18.13 -5.78 10.19
N ARG A 29 17.47 -5.88 9.03
CA ARG A 29 17.99 -5.49 7.70
C ARG A 29 17.65 -4.06 7.31
N LEU A 30 17.04 -3.26 8.20
CA LEU A 30 16.66 -1.86 7.97
C LEU A 30 17.88 -0.92 7.93
N ASN A 31 18.98 -1.33 7.29
CA ASN A 31 20.20 -0.56 7.14
C ASN A 31 20.04 0.51 6.05
N GLY A 32 19.27 1.56 6.37
CA GLY A 32 19.05 2.71 5.48
C GLY A 32 17.86 2.59 4.52
N ALA A 33 17.01 1.57 4.69
CA ALA A 33 15.73 1.48 3.98
C ALA A 33 14.72 2.50 4.51
N ALA A 34 13.78 2.95 3.67
CA ALA A 34 12.78 3.94 4.05
C ALA A 34 11.74 3.39 5.05
N GLY A 35 11.47 2.08 5.02
CA GLY A 35 10.57 1.38 5.94
C GLY A 35 10.80 -0.12 6.02
N VAL A 36 10.25 -0.78 7.05
CA VAL A 36 10.32 -2.26 7.20
C VAL A 36 9.48 -2.92 6.12
N VAL A 37 8.37 -2.28 5.74
CA VAL A 37 7.48 -2.75 4.67
C VAL A 37 8.22 -2.82 3.33
N ASP A 38 9.04 -1.81 3.00
CA ASP A 38 9.84 -1.81 1.76
C ASP A 38 10.83 -2.99 1.72
N VAL A 39 11.41 -3.35 2.87
CA VAL A 39 12.30 -4.51 2.98
C VAL A 39 11.52 -5.80 2.74
N LEU A 40 10.32 -5.93 3.31
CA LEU A 40 9.46 -7.10 3.09
C LEU A 40 9.03 -7.23 1.62
N ILE A 41 8.77 -6.11 0.94
CA ILE A 41 8.47 -6.08 -0.49
C ILE A 41 9.69 -6.48 -1.31
N ARG A 42 10.85 -5.87 -1.04
CA ARG A 42 12.10 -6.18 -1.74
C ARG A 42 12.52 -7.65 -1.56
N ASP A 43 12.29 -8.21 -0.39
CA ASP A 43 12.59 -9.59 -0.07
C ASP A 43 11.54 -10.57 -0.66
N GLY A 44 10.51 -10.06 -1.34
CA GLY A 44 9.48 -10.85 -2.03
C GLY A 44 8.48 -11.54 -1.09
N ILE A 45 8.42 -11.11 0.17
CA ILE A 45 7.54 -11.71 1.19
C ILE A 45 6.09 -11.24 0.99
N VAL A 46 5.92 -9.97 0.59
CA VAL A 46 4.64 -9.37 0.25
C VAL A 46 4.79 -8.54 -1.04
N SER A 47 3.73 -8.39 -1.82
CA SER A 47 3.74 -7.45 -2.94
C SER A 47 3.11 -6.10 -2.56
N ASP A 48 3.42 -5.04 -3.32
CA ASP A 48 2.71 -3.74 -3.18
C ASP A 48 1.19 -3.89 -3.28
N ALA A 49 0.71 -4.80 -4.12
CA ALA A 49 -0.71 -5.09 -4.27
C ALA A 49 -1.30 -5.72 -3.01
N ASP A 50 -0.58 -6.62 -2.35
CA ASP A 50 -1.03 -7.26 -1.11
C ASP A 50 -1.11 -6.23 0.04
N VAL A 51 -0.13 -5.33 0.11
CA VAL A 51 -0.14 -4.21 1.06
C VAL A 51 -1.35 -3.31 0.81
N SER A 52 -1.54 -2.88 -0.44
CA SER A 52 -2.66 -2.02 -0.83
C SER A 52 -4.02 -2.67 -0.53
N ARG A 53 -4.18 -3.96 -0.86
CA ARG A 53 -5.41 -4.73 -0.61
C ARG A 53 -5.68 -4.88 0.88
N THR A 54 -4.66 -5.17 1.68
CA THR A 54 -4.81 -5.33 3.13
C THR A 54 -5.24 -4.02 3.78
N LEU A 55 -4.64 -2.89 3.36
CA LEU A 55 -5.03 -1.56 3.83
C LEU A 55 -6.47 -1.21 3.48
N ALA A 56 -6.89 -1.49 2.24
CA ALA A 56 -8.27 -1.28 1.82
C ALA A 56 -9.24 -2.10 2.68
N ALA A 57 -8.94 -3.38 2.90
CA ALA A 57 -9.76 -4.27 3.73
C ALA A 57 -9.89 -3.76 5.18
N GLN A 58 -8.79 -3.29 5.80
CA GLN A 58 -8.83 -2.72 7.14
C GLN A 58 -9.59 -1.39 7.22
N ALA A 59 -9.54 -0.59 6.16
CA ALA A 59 -10.30 0.65 6.06
C ALA A 59 -11.78 0.42 5.68
N HIS A 60 -12.22 -0.83 5.52
CA HIS A 60 -13.52 -1.20 4.96
C HIS A 60 -13.79 -0.54 3.60
N MET A 61 -12.75 -0.41 2.78
CA MET A 61 -12.79 0.15 1.45
C MET A 61 -12.61 -0.95 0.40
N ASP A 62 -13.21 -0.74 -0.77
CA ASP A 62 -12.97 -1.60 -1.92
C ASP A 62 -11.55 -1.39 -2.46
N TRP A 63 -10.92 -2.50 -2.84
CA TRP A 63 -9.66 -2.47 -3.58
C TRP A 63 -9.96 -2.60 -5.07
N ILE A 64 -9.53 -1.62 -5.87
CA ILE A 64 -9.77 -1.58 -7.32
C ILE A 64 -8.45 -1.63 -8.10
N ASP A 65 -8.42 -2.41 -9.17
CA ASP A 65 -7.31 -2.39 -10.13
C ASP A 65 -7.63 -1.41 -11.26
N ILE A 66 -7.05 -0.21 -11.16
CA ILE A 66 -7.23 0.87 -12.13
C ILE A 66 -6.74 0.47 -13.53
N SER A 67 -5.73 -0.41 -13.65
CA SER A 67 -5.17 -0.81 -14.94
C SER A 67 -6.17 -1.59 -15.81
N SER A 68 -7.14 -2.22 -15.16
CA SER A 68 -8.22 -2.99 -15.80
C SER A 68 -9.44 -2.15 -16.18
N MET A 69 -9.51 -0.88 -15.78
CA MET A 69 -10.69 -0.03 -15.93
C MET A 69 -10.56 0.96 -17.09
N VAL A 70 -11.67 1.14 -17.82
CA VAL A 70 -11.80 2.22 -18.80
C VAL A 70 -12.60 3.34 -18.15
N ILE A 71 -11.91 4.39 -17.70
CA ILE A 71 -12.53 5.55 -17.05
C ILE A 71 -12.96 6.57 -18.13
N PRO A 72 -14.24 6.98 -18.18
CA PRO A 72 -14.70 7.92 -19.19
C PRO A 72 -14.01 9.30 -19.07
N PRO A 73 -13.66 9.98 -20.17
CA PRO A 73 -12.95 11.27 -20.13
C PRO A 73 -13.69 12.36 -19.33
N GLN A 74 -15.02 12.33 -19.30
CA GLN A 74 -15.83 13.27 -18.52
C GLN A 74 -15.65 13.10 -17.00
N ILE A 75 -15.37 11.89 -16.52
CA ILE A 75 -15.11 11.60 -15.10
C ILE A 75 -13.71 12.10 -14.74
N ILE A 76 -12.71 11.83 -15.58
CA ILE A 76 -11.33 12.31 -15.39
C ILE A 76 -11.29 13.85 -15.28
N LYS A 77 -12.13 14.55 -16.05
CA LYS A 77 -12.21 16.01 -16.06
C LYS A 77 -12.90 16.62 -14.81
N GLN A 78 -13.46 15.81 -13.90
CA GLN A 78 -14.07 16.31 -12.67
C GLN A 78 -13.05 16.93 -11.70
N ILE A 79 -11.79 16.51 -11.78
CA ILE A 79 -10.70 17.08 -11.01
C ILE A 79 -9.62 17.66 -11.93
N ARG A 80 -9.01 18.78 -11.52
CA ARG A 80 -7.85 19.33 -12.23
C ARG A 80 -6.65 18.39 -12.03
N ALA A 81 -5.87 18.17 -13.09
CA ALA A 81 -4.72 17.26 -13.09
C ALA A 81 -3.69 17.57 -11.98
N GLU A 82 -3.49 18.85 -11.67
CA GLU A 82 -2.61 19.29 -10.58
C GLU A 82 -3.10 18.78 -9.22
N GLN A 83 -4.41 18.88 -8.95
CA GLN A 83 -5.01 18.45 -7.68
C GLN A 83 -4.99 16.93 -7.57
N ALA A 84 -5.30 16.21 -8.65
CA ALA A 84 -5.17 14.76 -8.71
C ALA A 84 -3.76 14.28 -8.35
N ARG A 85 -2.71 14.92 -8.91
CA ARG A 85 -1.31 14.59 -8.62
C ARG A 85 -0.91 14.95 -7.19
N ARG A 86 -1.38 16.09 -6.68
CA ARG A 86 -1.06 16.58 -5.34
C ARG A 86 -1.68 15.68 -4.27
N PHE A 87 -2.94 15.30 -4.43
CA PHE A 87 -3.67 14.48 -3.46
C PHE A 87 -3.56 12.97 -3.71
N LYS A 88 -2.89 12.55 -4.79
CA LYS A 88 -2.75 11.14 -5.18
C LYS A 88 -4.11 10.44 -5.35
N VAL A 89 -5.05 11.12 -6.01
CA VAL A 89 -6.40 10.62 -6.29
C VAL A 89 -6.67 10.62 -7.80
N ILE A 90 -7.55 9.73 -8.23
CA ILE A 90 -8.12 9.70 -9.58
C ILE A 90 -9.62 9.48 -9.46
N PRO A 91 -10.46 10.28 -10.13
CA PRO A 91 -11.90 10.02 -10.18
C PRO A 91 -12.12 8.80 -11.07
N VAL A 92 -12.86 7.82 -10.55
CA VAL A 92 -13.18 6.55 -11.22
C VAL A 92 -14.68 6.40 -11.41
#